data_AF-A0A3S1B4J5-F1
#
_entry.id   AF-A0A3S1B4J5-F1
#
_cell.length_a   1.000
_cell.length_b   1.000
_cell.length_c   1.000
_cell.angle_alpha   90.00
_cell.angle_beta   90.00
_cell.angle_gamma   90.00
#
_symmetry.space_group_name_H-M   'P 1'
#
loop_
_entity.id
_entity.type
_entity.pdbx_description
1 polymer ?
#
loop_
_entity_poly.entity_id
_entity_poly.type
_entity_poly.pdbx_seq_one_letter_code
_entity_poly.pdbx_strand_id
1 'polypeptide(L)'
;MLTVAALALLVVGACSLPAGMMTTMSMMQGGMMSSMSPPAPCCTPPQWQGVLVDLKSQYDVVSTVVYDTTKMMEGVWTTMRTTGQVVSHSLIDYKAMVMYQALWVAGQAPACKKESFNVPMFSCM
;
A
#
# COMPACT_ATOMS: atom_id res chain seq x y z
N MET A 1 14.82 36.27 -1.96
CA MET A 1 13.44 36.32 -2.47
C MET A 1 13.45 35.67 -3.86
N LEU A 2 12.58 34.66 -4.06
CA LEU A 2 12.25 33.92 -5.29
C LEU A 2 13.44 33.18 -5.96
N THR A 3 13.43 31.88 -6.23
CA THR A 3 12.34 31.01 -6.74
C THR A 3 12.59 29.53 -6.36
N VAL A 4 11.74 28.97 -5.51
CA VAL A 4 11.53 27.52 -5.38
C VAL A 4 10.24 27.21 -6.14
N ALA A 5 10.34 26.83 -7.41
CA ALA A 5 9.21 26.32 -8.19
C ALA A 5 9.69 25.72 -9.52
N ALA A 6 10.11 24.45 -9.53
CA ALA A 6 10.39 23.77 -10.81
C ALA A 6 10.29 22.22 -10.77
N LEU A 7 9.57 21.61 -9.82
CA LEU A 7 9.52 20.14 -9.74
C LEU A 7 8.12 19.54 -9.51
N ALA A 8 7.05 20.31 -9.75
CA ALA A 8 5.68 19.89 -9.39
C ALA A 8 4.73 19.56 -10.56
N LEU A 9 5.22 19.18 -11.75
CA LEU A 9 4.34 19.03 -12.94
C LEU A 9 4.47 17.74 -13.76
N LEU A 10 4.89 16.60 -13.20
CA LEU A 10 4.98 15.36 -14.01
C LEU A 10 4.28 14.10 -13.52
N VAL A 11 3.35 14.16 -12.56
CA VAL A 11 2.58 12.95 -12.18
C VAL A 11 1.10 13.26 -11.92
N VAL A 12 0.38 13.70 -12.95
CA VAL A 12 -1.09 13.61 -12.96
C VAL A 12 -1.53 13.26 -14.38
N GLY A 13 -1.78 11.97 -14.64
CA GLY A 13 -2.31 11.56 -15.94
C GLY A 13 -2.27 10.06 -16.21
N ALA A 14 -3.02 9.26 -15.45
CA ALA A 14 -3.40 7.91 -15.88
C ALA A 14 -4.64 7.31 -15.18
N CYS A 15 -5.52 8.12 -14.56
CA CYS A 15 -6.81 7.65 -14.04
C CYS A 15 -7.95 8.57 -14.46
N SER A 16 -8.24 8.61 -15.77
CA SER A 16 -9.52 9.09 -16.29
C SER A 16 -10.22 7.93 -16.98
N LEU A 17 -10.95 7.13 -16.21
CA LEU A 17 -12.01 6.29 -16.78
C LEU A 17 -13.17 7.20 -17.22
N PRO A 18 -13.72 7.04 -18.43
CA PRO A 18 -14.85 7.83 -18.87
C PRO A 18 -16.10 7.44 -18.06
N ALA A 19 -16.53 8.37 -17.21
CA ALA A 19 -17.87 8.39 -16.66
C ALA A 19 -18.83 8.86 -17.75
N GLY A 20 -19.71 7.97 -18.22
CA GLY A 20 -20.86 8.38 -19.03
C GLY A 20 -21.35 7.32 -20.00
N MET A 21 -22.33 6.52 -19.56
CA MET A 21 -23.60 6.34 -20.26
C MET A 21 -24.62 5.79 -19.26
N MET A 22 -25.29 6.70 -18.54
CA MET A 22 -26.65 6.42 -18.07
C MET A 22 -27.57 6.54 -19.28
N THR A 23 -28.09 5.41 -19.76
CA THR A 23 -29.35 5.38 -20.52
C THR A 23 -30.26 4.35 -19.88
N THR A 24 -31.18 4.89 -19.08
CA THR A 24 -32.57 4.44 -18.84
C THR A 24 -32.98 3.05 -19.31
N MET A 25 -33.36 2.24 -18.29
CA MET A 25 -34.46 1.27 -18.25
C MET A 25 -34.94 0.65 -19.58
N SER A 26 -34.73 -0.66 -19.71
CA SER A 26 -35.75 -1.53 -20.29
C SER A 26 -36.12 -2.57 -19.24
N MET A 27 -37.39 -2.52 -18.83
CA MET A 27 -37.97 -3.36 -17.80
C MET A 27 -38.06 -4.81 -18.26
N MET A 28 -37.78 -5.72 -17.32
CA MET A 28 -38.41 -7.03 -17.10
C MET A 28 -38.83 -7.84 -18.34
N GLN A 29 -38.05 -8.88 -18.66
CA GLN A 29 -38.60 -10.22 -18.91
C GLN A 29 -37.50 -11.27 -18.97
N GLY A 30 -37.66 -12.35 -18.20
CA GLY A 30 -36.77 -13.51 -18.28
C GLY A 30 -36.18 -13.83 -16.92
N GLY A 31 -36.92 -14.60 -16.13
CA GLY A 31 -36.56 -14.95 -14.78
C GLY A 31 -35.21 -15.66 -14.68
N MET A 32 -34.38 -15.20 -13.76
CA MET A 32 -33.47 -16.01 -12.97
C MET A 32 -33.35 -15.30 -11.62
N MET A 33 -34.09 -15.77 -10.61
CA MET A 33 -33.76 -15.48 -9.20
C MET A 33 -32.52 -16.31 -8.87
N SER A 34 -31.37 -15.89 -9.38
CA SER A 34 -30.09 -16.47 -9.02
C SER A 34 -29.63 -15.80 -7.74
N SER A 35 -29.57 -16.59 -6.67
CA SER A 35 -28.96 -16.34 -5.35
C SER A 35 -28.40 -14.93 -5.13
N MET A 36 -29.00 -14.16 -4.23
CA MET A 36 -28.46 -12.90 -3.72
C MET A 36 -27.26 -13.12 -2.79
N SER A 37 -26.31 -13.95 -3.22
CA SER A 37 -24.97 -13.98 -2.63
C SER A 37 -24.36 -12.60 -2.88
N PRO A 38 -23.80 -11.92 -1.86
CA PRO A 38 -23.00 -10.73 -2.09
C PRO A 38 -21.97 -11.04 -3.18
N PRO A 39 -21.72 -10.11 -4.13
CA PRO A 39 -20.66 -10.31 -5.12
C PRO A 39 -19.35 -10.61 -4.39
N ALA A 40 -18.58 -11.54 -4.94
CA ALA A 40 -17.29 -11.90 -4.37
C ALA A 40 -16.40 -10.65 -4.23
N PRO A 41 -15.59 -10.55 -3.15
CA PRO A 41 -14.68 -9.43 -2.98
C PRO A 41 -13.72 -9.33 -4.17
N CYS A 42 -13.38 -8.11 -4.56
CA CYS A 42 -12.38 -7.90 -5.60
C CYS A 42 -10.99 -8.29 -5.10
N CYS A 43 -10.16 -8.77 -6.03
CA CYS A 43 -8.76 -9.05 -5.74
C CYS A 43 -7.93 -7.75 -5.74
N THR A 44 -7.00 -7.65 -4.79
CA THR A 44 -5.97 -6.60 -4.82
C THR A 44 -4.98 -6.85 -5.97
N PRO A 45 -4.39 -5.80 -6.54
CA PRO A 45 -3.33 -5.94 -7.54
C PRO A 45 -2.13 -6.74 -6.98
N PRO A 46 -1.43 -7.54 -7.81
CA PRO A 46 -0.28 -8.33 -7.34
C PRO A 46 0.94 -7.47 -6.97
N GLN A 47 1.03 -6.27 -7.53
CA GLN A 47 2.06 -5.29 -7.23
C GLN A 47 1.41 -3.94 -6.97
N TRP A 48 1.72 -3.33 -5.83
CA TRP A 48 1.26 -2.00 -5.52
C TRP A 48 2.23 -1.29 -4.57
N GLN A 49 2.15 0.03 -4.58
CA GLN A 49 2.80 0.88 -3.60
C GLN A 49 1.75 1.83 -3.02
N GLY A 50 1.86 2.12 -1.74
CA GLY A 50 0.88 2.94 -1.04
C GLY A 50 1.48 3.62 0.18
N VAL A 51 0.71 4.56 0.72
CA VAL A 51 1.05 5.25 1.96
C VAL A 51 0.05 4.81 3.03
N LEU A 52 0.57 4.28 4.13
CA LEU A 52 -0.18 3.95 5.33
C LEU A 52 0.02 5.04 6.37
N VAL A 53 -1.10 5.48 6.92
CA VAL A 53 -1.15 6.40 8.06
C VAL A 53 -1.88 5.67 9.18
N ASP A 54 -1.16 5.27 10.21
CA ASP A 54 -1.77 4.72 11.41
C ASP A 54 -2.34 5.84 12.27
N LEU A 55 -3.66 6.02 12.22
CA LEU A 55 -4.39 7.03 12.98
C LEU A 55 -4.36 6.80 14.50
N LYS A 56 -3.92 5.62 14.95
CA LYS A 56 -3.78 5.28 16.38
C LYS A 56 -2.33 5.33 16.87
N SER A 57 -1.36 5.54 15.98
CA SER A 57 0.04 5.68 16.35
C SER A 57 0.23 6.89 17.27
N GLN A 58 0.97 6.72 18.37
CA GLN A 58 1.39 7.82 19.23
C GLN A 58 2.49 8.68 18.59
N TYR A 59 3.13 8.16 17.53
CA TYR A 59 4.17 8.85 16.79
C TYR A 59 3.57 9.49 15.54
N ASP A 60 3.98 10.73 15.23
CA ASP A 60 3.63 11.42 13.99
C ASP A 60 4.47 10.89 12.83
N VAL A 61 4.09 9.70 12.36
CA VAL A 61 4.77 8.96 11.30
C VAL A 61 3.86 8.69 10.11
N VAL A 62 4.49 8.43 8.99
CA VAL A 62 3.86 7.95 7.76
C VAL A 62 4.73 6.83 7.18
N SER A 63 4.07 5.75 6.76
CA SER A 63 4.74 4.57 6.23
C SER A 63 4.46 4.41 4.76
N THR A 64 5.49 4.32 3.93
CA THR A 64 5.35 3.90 2.53
C THR A 64 5.51 2.40 2.47
N VAL A 65 4.54 1.71 1.85
CA VAL A 65 4.54 0.26 1.66
C VAL A 65 4.69 -0.05 0.18
N VAL A 66 5.55 -1.01 -0.11
CA VAL A 66 5.68 -1.64 -1.43
C VAL A 66 5.39 -3.12 -1.25
N TYR A 67 4.42 -3.63 -1.98
CA TYR A 67 3.96 -5.01 -1.89
C TYR A 67 4.04 -5.68 -3.25
N ASP A 68 4.68 -6.86 -3.31
CA ASP A 68 4.88 -7.61 -4.55
C ASP A 68 4.65 -9.11 -4.30
N THR A 69 3.44 -9.60 -4.60
CA THR A 69 3.08 -11.02 -4.45
C THR A 69 3.83 -11.91 -5.44
N THR A 70 4.24 -11.38 -6.59
CA THR A 70 4.99 -12.15 -7.59
C THR A 70 6.40 -12.50 -7.09
N LYS A 71 6.96 -11.64 -6.25
CA LYS A 71 8.26 -11.84 -5.61
C LYS A 71 8.17 -12.35 -4.17
N MET A 72 6.96 -12.44 -3.61
CA MET A 72 6.72 -12.77 -2.21
C MET A 72 7.49 -11.85 -1.25
N MET A 73 7.43 -10.54 -1.49
CA MET A 73 8.11 -9.54 -0.66
C MET A 73 7.21 -8.34 -0.32
N GLU A 74 7.44 -7.79 0.86
CA GLU A 74 6.87 -6.52 1.32
C GLU A 74 7.98 -5.63 1.91
N GLY A 75 8.04 -4.38 1.49
CA GLY A 75 8.94 -3.38 2.05
C GLY A 75 8.16 -2.24 2.68
N VAL A 76 8.55 -1.80 3.88
CA VAL A 76 7.91 -0.69 4.59
C VAL A 76 8.95 0.31 5.03
N TRP A 77 8.81 1.56 4.60
CA TRP A 77 9.63 2.69 5.05
C TRP A 77 8.80 3.63 5.89
N THR A 78 9.18 3.80 7.15
CA THR A 78 8.49 4.71 8.07
C THR A 78 9.31 5.97 8.25
N THR A 79 8.66 7.11 8.03
CA THR A 79 9.25 8.45 8.14
C THR A 79 8.48 9.28 9.17
N MET A 80 9.20 10.12 9.90
CA MET A 80 8.58 11.17 10.73
C MET A 80 7.98 12.22 9.82
N ARG A 81 6.69 12.52 9.99
CA ARG A 81 5.99 13.50 9.15
C ARG A 81 6.55 14.91 9.32
N THR A 82 6.93 15.27 10.54
CA THR A 82 7.45 16.59 10.88
C THR A 82 8.82 16.88 10.26
N THR A 83 9.70 15.89 10.20
CA THR A 83 11.11 16.07 9.78
C THR A 83 11.45 15.42 8.45
N GLY A 84 10.60 14.52 7.94
CA GLY A 84 10.90 13.67 6.79
C GLY A 84 11.97 12.59 7.05
N GLN A 85 12.46 12.47 8.30
CA GLN A 85 13.51 11.53 8.63
C GLN A 85 12.98 10.09 8.63
N VAL A 86 13.68 9.18 7.96
CA VAL A 86 13.43 7.74 8.06
C VAL A 86 13.77 7.27 9.47
N VAL A 87 12.80 6.68 10.15
CA VAL A 87 12.95 6.14 11.52
C VAL A 87 12.94 4.62 11.55
N SER A 88 12.35 3.99 10.52
CA SER A 88 12.35 2.54 10.38
C SER A 88 12.24 2.12 8.93
N HIS A 89 12.80 0.96 8.61
CA HIS A 89 12.69 0.29 7.33
C HIS A 89 12.60 -1.20 7.62
N SER A 90 11.56 -1.86 7.14
CA SER A 90 11.45 -3.31 7.16
C SER A 90 11.36 -3.87 5.75
N LEU A 91 11.95 -5.05 5.56
CA LEU A 91 11.79 -5.88 4.39
C LEU A 91 11.38 -7.27 4.86
N ILE A 92 10.22 -7.73 4.42
CA ILE A 92 9.69 -9.06 4.69
C ILE A 92 9.88 -9.89 3.43
N ASP A 93 10.60 -11.00 3.58
CA ASP A 93 10.71 -12.06 2.57
C ASP A 93 9.84 -13.24 3.03
N TYR A 94 8.66 -13.35 2.42
CA TYR A 94 7.69 -14.40 2.74
C TYR A 94 8.12 -15.78 2.23
N LYS A 95 9.04 -15.85 1.26
CA LYS A 95 9.60 -17.11 0.79
C LYS A 95 10.58 -17.68 1.82
N ALA A 96 11.42 -16.81 2.38
CA ALA A 96 12.39 -17.17 3.41
C ALA A 96 11.79 -17.22 4.82
N MET A 97 10.57 -16.69 5.02
CA MET A 97 9.93 -16.52 6.33
C MET A 97 10.80 -15.67 7.28
N VAL A 98 11.37 -14.60 6.75
CA VAL A 98 12.29 -13.72 7.47
C VAL A 98 11.89 -12.27 7.27
N MET A 99 12.05 -11.48 8.33
CA MET A 99 11.98 -10.04 8.27
C MET A 99 13.32 -9.42 8.65
N TYR A 100 13.73 -8.45 7.85
CA TYR A 100 14.88 -7.58 8.09
C TYR A 100 14.35 -6.22 8.55
N GLN A 101 14.83 -5.72 9.67
CA GLN A 101 14.44 -4.41 10.18
C GLN A 101 15.67 -3.57 10.44
N ALA A 102 15.62 -2.31 10.02
CA ALA A 102 16.54 -1.27 10.42
C ALA A 102 15.77 -0.20 11.18
N LEU A 103 16.27 0.16 12.37
CA LEU A 103 15.71 1.21 13.21
C LEU A 103 16.74 2.34 13.35
N TRP A 104 16.32 3.56 13.07
CA TRP A 104 17.12 4.76 13.24
C TRP A 104 16.64 5.51 14.47
N VAL A 105 17.39 5.38 15.56
CA VAL A 105 17.19 6.11 16.80
C VAL A 105 18.19 7.27 16.84
N ALA A 106 17.72 8.47 17.18
CA ALA A 106 18.57 9.65 17.25
C ALA A 106 19.76 9.42 18.22
N GLY A 107 20.97 9.71 17.76
CA GLY A 107 22.19 9.55 18.56
C GLY A 107 22.74 8.12 18.65
N GLN A 108 22.17 7.16 17.91
CA GLN A 108 22.68 5.79 17.84
C GLN A 108 22.93 5.38 16.38
N ALA A 109 23.91 4.48 16.18
CA ALA A 109 24.08 3.84 14.88
C ALA A 109 22.84 2.99 14.56
N PRO A 110 22.43 2.91 13.28
CA PRO A 110 21.26 2.12 12.90
C PRO A 110 21.45 0.65 13.31
N ALA A 111 20.47 0.13 14.03
CA ALA A 111 20.46 -1.27 14.44
C ALA A 111 19.70 -2.09 13.41
N CYS A 112 20.41 -2.98 12.71
CA CYS A 112 19.81 -3.95 11.81
C CYS A 112 19.52 -5.26 12.56
N LYS A 113 18.29 -5.74 12.48
CA LYS A 113 17.85 -7.02 13.04
C LYS A 113 17.33 -7.90 11.93
N LYS A 114 17.61 -9.20 12.05
CA LYS A 114 17.01 -10.27 11.24
C LYS A 114 16.21 -11.13 12.19
N GLU A 115 14.93 -11.30 11.92
CA GLU A 115 14.04 -12.12 12.75
C GLU A 115 13.15 -13.03 11.91
N SER A 116 12.74 -14.15 12.50
CA SER A 116 11.81 -15.06 11.86
C SER A 116 10.43 -14.41 11.76
N PHE A 117 9.79 -14.53 10.60
CA PHE A 117 8.47 -13.97 10.32
C PHE A 117 7.56 -15.05 9.76
N ASN A 118 6.63 -15.53 10.60
CA ASN A 118 5.79 -16.69 10.31
C ASN A 118 4.34 -16.33 9.96
N VAL A 119 4.11 -15.11 9.45
CA VAL A 119 2.79 -14.70 8.97
C VAL A 119 2.75 -14.91 7.46
N PRO A 120 1.76 -15.65 6.92
CA PRO A 120 1.66 -15.89 5.50
C PRO A 120 1.37 -14.59 4.74
N MET A 121 1.85 -14.52 3.50
CA MET A 121 1.50 -13.42 2.60
C MET A 121 0.01 -13.49 2.27
N PHE A 122 -0.67 -12.34 2.26
CA PHE A 122 -2.04 -12.29 1.75
C PHE A 122 -2.03 -12.47 0.22
N SER A 123 -2.81 -13.42 -0.28
CA SER A 123 -3.08 -13.59 -1.71
C SER A 123 -4.58 -13.76 -1.93
N CYS A 124 -5.11 -13.13 -2.97
CA CYS A 124 -6.46 -13.46 -3.46
C CYS A 124 -6.43 -14.89 -4.01
N MET A 125 -7.40 -15.73 -3.60
CA MET A 125 -7.61 -17.08 -4.12
C MET A 125 -8.79 -17.08 -5.10
#